data_AF-A0A9P4X6U5-F1
#
_entry.id   AF-A0A9P4X6U5-F1
#
_cell.length_a   1.000
_cell.length_b   1.000
_cell.length_c   1.000
_cell.angle_alpha   90.00
_cell.angle_beta   90.00
_cell.angle_gamma   90.00
#
_symmetry.space_group_name_H-M   'P 1'
#
loop_
_entity.id
_entity.type
_entity.pdbx_description
1 polymer ?
#
loop_
_entity_poly.entity_id
_entity_poly.type
_entity_poly.pdbx_seq_one_letter_code
_entity_poly.pdbx_strand_id
1 'polypeptide(L)'
;ANDITISYDGGRYTRQLLEIISNRLFSCLFYVELDALPTFYHDIEVCSINVLCRLAPGNALLDLLYRFFRRKVCIYYQGLNLKQTKALLCTDNVMDKCRQNQPFIRRINVTARSRNTQLSIRIDGTDGRTYELSNCPYQLSRLTKDQELESPFGSYRNQGIGVGRGIKTDHSALVLRSEIEQLLEVMRFII
;
A
#
# COMPACT_ATOMS: atom_id res chain seq x y z
N ALA A 1 -24.85 5.71 25.94
CA ALA A 1 -23.42 5.36 26.01
C ALA A 1 -23.34 3.85 25.87
N ASN A 2 -22.81 3.35 24.75
CA ASN A 2 -22.64 1.92 24.55
C ASN A 2 -21.20 1.59 24.92
N ASP A 3 -21.00 1.04 26.11
CA ASP A 3 -19.72 0.48 26.52
C ASP A 3 -19.50 -0.81 25.74
N ILE A 4 -18.59 -0.78 24.76
CA ILE A 4 -18.16 -1.97 24.04
C ILE A 4 -17.07 -2.63 24.88
N THR A 5 -17.44 -3.70 25.58
CA THR A 5 -16.49 -4.53 26.31
C THR A 5 -15.84 -5.52 25.35
N ILE A 6 -14.59 -5.27 24.97
CA ILE A 6 -13.79 -6.21 24.18
C ILE A 6 -13.15 -7.19 25.16
N SER A 7 -13.69 -8.41 25.26
CA SER A 7 -13.03 -9.51 25.95
C SER A 7 -12.25 -10.36 24.94
N TYR A 8 -10.95 -10.51 25.19
CA TYR A 8 -10.07 -11.36 24.40
C TYR A 8 -9.96 -12.73 25.05
N ASP A 9 -10.56 -13.76 24.44
CA ASP A 9 -10.44 -15.15 24.88
C ASP A 9 -9.12 -15.73 24.35
N GLY A 10 -8.07 -15.58 25.15
CA GLY A 10 -6.68 -15.88 24.78
C GLY A 10 -6.40 -17.37 24.60
N GLY A 11 -6.77 -17.91 23.44
CA GLY A 11 -6.28 -19.20 22.95
C GLY A 11 -4.77 -19.18 22.66
N ARG A 12 -4.13 -20.35 22.70
CA ARG A 12 -2.70 -20.48 22.37
C ARG A 12 -2.46 -20.16 20.89
N TYR A 13 -1.73 -19.08 20.60
CA TYR A 13 -1.30 -18.80 19.23
C TYR A 13 -0.27 -19.82 18.75
N THR A 14 -0.54 -20.44 17.61
CA THR A 14 0.51 -21.19 16.90
C THR A 14 1.39 -20.21 16.14
N ARG A 15 2.69 -20.52 16.04
CA ARG A 15 3.65 -19.72 15.25
C ARG A 15 3.16 -19.46 13.82
N GLN A 16 2.53 -20.47 13.21
CA GLN A 16 1.94 -20.37 11.87
C GLN A 16 0.83 -19.32 11.79
N LEU A 17 -0.06 -19.28 12.80
CA LEU A 17 -1.14 -18.28 12.83
C LEU A 17 -0.57 -16.87 12.96
N LEU A 18 0.46 -16.71 13.81
CA LEU A 18 1.15 -15.44 14.00
C LEU A 18 1.79 -14.94 12.69
N GLU A 19 2.50 -15.82 11.97
CA GLU A 19 3.10 -15.50 10.67
C GLU A 19 2.03 -15.09 9.63
N ILE A 20 0.90 -15.78 9.58
CA ILE A 20 -0.21 -15.43 8.68
C ILE A 20 -0.78 -14.04 9.00
N ILE A 21 -0.99 -13.74 10.29
CA ILE A 21 -1.51 -12.45 10.73
C ILE A 21 -0.51 -11.34 10.41
N SER A 22 0.77 -11.54 10.73
CA SER A 22 1.82 -10.57 10.41
C SER A 22 1.91 -10.28 8.92
N ASN A 23 1.86 -11.29 8.06
CA ASN A 23 1.88 -11.09 6.61
C ASN A 23 0.67 -10.30 6.10
N ARG A 24 -0.52 -10.51 6.66
CA ARG A 24 -1.70 -9.68 6.37
C ARG A 24 -1.51 -8.23 6.84
N LEU A 25 -0.98 -8.04 8.05
CA LEU A 25 -0.72 -6.70 8.57
C LEU A 25 0.30 -5.97 7.69
N PHE A 26 1.38 -6.65 7.32
CA PHE A 26 2.37 -6.11 6.39
C PHE A 26 1.75 -5.72 5.04
N SER A 27 0.89 -6.57 4.44
CA SER A 27 0.26 -6.24 3.16
C SER A 27 -0.71 -5.07 3.27
N CYS A 28 -1.40 -4.94 4.42
CA CYS A 28 -2.25 -3.79 4.74
C CYS A 28 -1.47 -2.48 4.93
N LEU A 29 -0.15 -2.50 5.15
CA LEU A 29 0.64 -1.25 5.17
C LEU A 29 0.80 -0.66 3.77
N PHE A 30 0.65 -1.46 2.71
CA PHE A 30 0.79 -0.98 1.35
C PHE A 30 -0.57 -0.74 0.71
N TYR A 31 -0.61 0.26 -0.16
CA TYR A 31 -1.78 0.65 -0.92
C TYR A 31 -1.35 1.19 -2.28
N VAL A 32 -2.33 1.48 -3.14
CA VAL A 32 -2.08 1.84 -4.53
C VAL A 32 -2.71 3.18 -4.85
N GLU A 33 -1.98 4.01 -5.58
CA GLU A 33 -2.49 5.24 -6.18
C GLU A 33 -2.26 5.26 -7.68
N LEU A 34 -3.10 5.97 -8.44
CA LEU A 34 -2.86 6.21 -9.86
C LEU A 34 -1.97 7.45 -10.00
N ASP A 35 -0.99 7.37 -10.90
CA ASP A 35 -0.13 8.52 -11.22
C ASP A 35 -0.92 9.62 -11.96
N ALA A 36 -1.84 9.20 -12.82
CA ALA A 36 -2.69 10.06 -13.62
C ALA A 36 -4.03 9.37 -13.95
N LEU A 37 -5.03 10.17 -14.34
CA LEU A 37 -6.32 9.66 -14.79
C LEU A 37 -6.15 8.92 -16.14
N PRO A 38 -6.57 7.65 -16.24
CA PRO A 38 -6.55 6.93 -17.51
C PRO A 38 -7.61 7.49 -18.47
N THR A 39 -7.20 7.69 -19.72
CA THR A 39 -7.98 8.44 -20.70
C THR A 39 -8.76 7.55 -21.68
N PHE A 40 -8.46 6.25 -21.72
CA PHE A 40 -9.12 5.19 -22.50
C PHE A 40 -9.56 5.62 -23.91
N TYR A 41 -8.68 6.28 -24.67
CA TYR A 41 -8.93 6.62 -26.07
C TYR A 41 -8.76 5.44 -27.04
N HIS A 42 -8.12 4.35 -26.59
CA HIS A 42 -7.80 3.15 -27.36
C HIS A 42 -8.18 1.87 -26.59
N ASP A 43 -8.28 0.73 -27.30
CA ASP A 43 -8.71 -0.57 -26.73
C ASP A 43 -7.84 -1.07 -25.56
N ILE A 44 -6.57 -0.66 -25.48
CA ILE A 44 -5.66 -1.01 -24.37
C ILE A 44 -4.81 0.21 -24.04
N GLU A 45 -4.84 0.63 -22.78
CA GLU A 45 -4.03 1.71 -22.22
C GLU A 45 -3.10 1.16 -21.13
N VAL A 46 -1.91 1.77 -21.00
CA VAL A 46 -0.96 1.44 -19.94
C VAL A 46 -1.13 2.46 -18.80
N CYS A 47 -1.67 1.99 -17.67
CA CYS A 47 -1.83 2.78 -16.46
C CYS A 47 -0.57 2.68 -15.59
N SER A 48 -0.04 3.83 -15.18
CA SER A 48 1.02 3.88 -14.17
C SER A 48 0.40 3.92 -12.77
N ILE A 49 0.79 2.94 -11.94
CA ILE A 49 0.30 2.79 -10.57
C ILE A 49 1.47 2.93 -9.62
N ASN A 50 1.30 3.74 -8.59
CA ASN A 50 2.26 3.91 -7.50
C ASN A 50 1.83 3.02 -6.34
N VAL A 51 2.67 2.07 -5.96
CA VAL A 51 2.50 1.29 -4.73
C VAL A 51 3.20 2.05 -3.61
N LEU A 52 2.44 2.43 -2.59
CA LEU A 52 2.86 3.28 -1.49
C LEU A 52 2.81 2.52 -0.17
N CYS A 53 3.51 3.01 0.84
CA CYS A 53 3.45 2.47 2.21
C CYS A 53 2.88 3.53 3.16
N ARG A 54 2.04 3.12 4.11
CA ARG A 54 1.45 3.99 5.14
C ARG A 54 2.45 4.43 6.21
N LEU A 55 3.59 3.74 6.32
CA LEU A 55 4.64 4.13 7.26
C LEU A 55 5.34 5.40 6.76
N ALA A 56 5.44 6.38 7.66
CA ALA A 56 6.18 7.60 7.39
C ALA A 56 7.68 7.30 7.14
N PRO A 57 8.37 8.16 6.38
CA PRO A 57 9.82 8.05 6.23
C PRO A 57 10.52 8.05 7.59
N GLY A 58 11.43 7.11 7.79
CA GLY A 58 12.17 6.96 9.03
C GLY A 58 12.62 5.52 9.30
N ASN A 59 13.13 5.28 10.50
CA ASN A 59 13.74 4.00 10.88
C ASN A 59 12.78 2.82 10.82
N ALA A 60 11.50 3.00 11.18
CA ALA A 60 10.50 1.94 11.14
C ALA A 60 10.23 1.46 9.71
N LEU A 61 10.08 2.41 8.76
CA LEU A 61 9.95 2.08 7.34
C LEU A 61 11.23 1.40 6.83
N LEU A 62 12.40 1.96 7.15
CA LEU A 62 13.67 1.40 6.69
C LEU A 62 13.89 -0.03 7.17
N ASP A 63 13.66 -0.31 8.45
CA ASP A 63 13.81 -1.66 9.01
C ASP A 63 12.88 -2.66 8.29
N LEU A 64 11.61 -2.27 8.09
CA LEU A 64 10.67 -3.07 7.31
C LEU A 64 11.18 -3.36 5.89
N LEU A 65 11.57 -2.31 5.16
CA LEU A 65 12.04 -2.43 3.78
C LEU A 65 13.35 -3.21 3.67
N TYR A 66 14.28 -3.08 4.62
CA TYR A 66 15.51 -3.86 4.65
C TYR A 66 15.23 -5.36 4.77
N ARG A 67 14.26 -5.75 5.59
CA ARG A 67 13.85 -7.15 5.72
C ARG A 67 13.27 -7.67 4.41
N PHE A 68 12.44 -6.87 3.75
CA PHE A 68 11.84 -7.23 2.46
C PHE A 68 12.88 -7.31 1.35
N PHE A 69 13.82 -6.37 1.33
CA PHE A 69 14.95 -6.34 0.40
C PHE A 69 15.85 -7.56 0.56
N ARG A 70 16.26 -7.89 1.80
CA ARG A 70 17.09 -9.08 2.09
C ARG A 70 16.41 -10.39 1.71
N ARG A 71 15.09 -10.46 1.90
CA ARG A 71 14.27 -11.64 1.55
C ARG A 71 13.86 -11.67 0.08
N LYS A 72 14.21 -10.65 -0.72
CA LYS A 72 13.81 -10.51 -2.13
C LYS A 72 12.30 -10.64 -2.33
N VAL A 73 11.53 -10.02 -1.42
CA VAL A 73 10.06 -10.00 -1.49
C VAL A 73 9.62 -9.46 -2.83
N CYS A 74 8.76 -10.21 -3.53
CA CYS A 74 8.21 -9.81 -4.79
C CYS A 74 6.82 -9.22 -4.63
N ILE A 75 6.50 -8.31 -5.55
CA ILE A 75 5.16 -7.84 -5.84
C ILE A 75 4.68 -8.50 -7.13
N TYR A 76 3.42 -8.89 -7.12
CA TYR A 76 2.73 -9.49 -8.23
C TYR A 76 1.55 -8.61 -8.60
N TYR A 77 1.40 -8.33 -9.88
CA TYR A 77 0.33 -7.44 -10.33
C TYR A 77 -0.27 -7.90 -11.64
N GLN A 78 -1.57 -7.62 -11.76
CA GLN A 78 -2.38 -8.01 -12.89
C GLN A 78 -3.49 -6.98 -13.11
N GLY A 79 -3.73 -6.64 -14.37
CA GLY A 79 -4.90 -5.87 -14.81
C GLY A 79 -5.65 -6.64 -15.87
N LEU A 80 -5.64 -6.15 -17.11
CA LEU A 80 -6.27 -6.82 -18.25
C LEU A 80 -5.57 -8.13 -18.65
N ASN A 81 -4.24 -8.20 -18.50
CA ASN A 81 -3.47 -9.35 -18.98
C ASN A 81 -3.81 -10.62 -18.22
N LEU A 82 -3.93 -11.75 -18.93
CA LEU A 82 -4.12 -13.06 -18.31
C LEU A 82 -2.89 -13.52 -17.52
N LYS A 83 -1.70 -13.03 -17.88
CA LYS A 83 -0.44 -13.35 -17.20
C LYS A 83 -0.15 -12.35 -16.10
N GLN A 84 -0.04 -12.86 -14.88
CA GLN A 84 0.45 -12.09 -13.74
C GLN A 84 1.92 -11.70 -13.95
N THR A 85 2.24 -10.44 -13.68
CA THR A 85 3.63 -9.95 -13.74
C THR A 85 4.24 -9.98 -12.34
N LYS A 86 5.51 -10.37 -12.25
CA LYS A 86 6.28 -10.46 -10.99
C LYS A 86 7.45 -9.47 -11.03
N ALA A 87 7.66 -8.72 -9.97
CA ALA A 87 8.80 -7.82 -9.81
C ALA A 87 9.27 -7.78 -8.35
N LEU A 88 10.50 -7.32 -8.09
CA LEU A 88 10.93 -7.03 -6.73
C LEU A 88 10.17 -5.83 -6.15
N LEU A 89 9.71 -5.96 -4.91
CA LEU A 89 9.03 -4.88 -4.18
C LEU A 89 10.04 -3.77 -3.82
N CYS A 90 11.17 -4.17 -3.24
CA CYS A 90 12.28 -3.29 -2.89
C CYS A 90 13.42 -3.49 -3.91
N THR A 91 13.74 -2.44 -4.66
CA THR A 91 14.92 -2.37 -5.54
C THR A 91 15.97 -1.48 -4.91
N ASP A 92 17.22 -1.53 -5.37
CA ASP A 92 18.29 -0.67 -4.85
C ASP A 92 17.90 0.82 -4.88
N ASN A 93 17.33 1.28 -6.00
CA ASN A 93 16.85 2.66 -6.15
C ASN A 93 15.78 3.02 -5.12
N VAL A 94 14.82 2.12 -4.84
CA VAL A 94 13.79 2.36 -3.82
C VAL A 94 14.43 2.44 -2.43
N MET A 95 15.39 1.56 -2.13
CA MET A 95 16.11 1.59 -0.86
C MET A 95 16.91 2.88 -0.68
N ASP A 96 17.58 3.35 -1.73
CA ASP A 96 18.38 4.57 -1.70
C ASP A 96 17.53 5.82 -1.47
N LYS A 97 16.35 5.92 -2.10
CA LYS A 97 15.40 7.01 -1.84
C LYS A 97 14.90 6.98 -0.39
N CYS A 98 14.52 5.82 0.12
CA CYS A 98 14.05 5.71 1.51
C CYS A 98 15.17 6.02 2.53
N ARG A 99 16.44 5.71 2.22
CA ARG A 99 17.60 6.11 3.05
C ARG A 99 17.78 7.62 3.12
N GLN A 100 17.40 8.33 2.06
CA GLN A 100 17.36 9.79 2.00
C GLN A 100 16.08 10.37 2.62
N ASN A 101 15.41 9.61 3.49
CA ASN A 101 14.19 9.99 4.19
C ASN A 101 13.01 10.33 3.26
N GLN A 102 12.97 9.73 2.06
CA GLN A 102 11.82 9.82 1.16
C GLN A 102 10.79 8.73 1.46
N PRO A 103 9.50 8.97 1.18
CA PRO A 103 8.46 7.94 1.32
C PRO A 103 8.71 6.77 0.37
N PHE A 104 8.21 5.59 0.76
CA PHE A 104 8.23 4.43 -0.12
C PHE A 104 7.29 4.65 -1.30
N ILE A 105 7.82 4.59 -2.51
CA ILE A 105 7.07 4.62 -3.75
C ILE A 105 7.66 3.59 -4.71
N ARG A 106 6.84 2.61 -5.11
CA ARG A 106 7.17 1.63 -6.14
C ARG A 106 6.20 1.77 -7.31
N ARG A 107 6.68 2.36 -8.41
CA ARG A 107 5.90 2.49 -9.65
C ARG A 107 5.83 1.15 -10.40
N ILE A 108 4.64 0.73 -10.80
CA ILE A 108 4.36 -0.42 -11.67
C ILE A 108 3.46 0.02 -12.82
N ASN A 109 3.53 -0.70 -13.94
CA ASN A 109 2.71 -0.42 -15.11
C ASN A 109 1.75 -1.57 -15.34
N VAL A 110 0.47 -1.26 -15.51
CA VAL A 110 -0.57 -2.26 -15.71
C VAL A 110 -1.41 -1.87 -16.92
N THR A 111 -1.68 -2.82 -17.80
CA THR A 111 -2.56 -2.62 -18.94
C THR A 111 -4.03 -2.70 -18.53
N ALA A 112 -4.85 -1.80 -19.05
CA ALA A 112 -6.29 -1.76 -18.82
C ALA A 112 -7.03 -1.44 -20.12
N ARG A 113 -8.26 -1.93 -20.26
CA ARG A 113 -9.13 -1.67 -21.43
C ARG A 113 -10.19 -0.63 -21.15
N SER A 114 -10.64 -0.55 -19.91
CA SER A 114 -11.68 0.38 -19.48
C SER A 114 -11.55 0.71 -18.00
N ARG A 115 -12.31 1.71 -17.55
CA ARG A 115 -12.44 2.05 -16.11
C ARG A 115 -12.98 0.89 -15.27
N ASN A 116 -13.62 -0.11 -15.88
CA ASN A 116 -14.11 -1.30 -15.17
C ASN A 116 -13.04 -2.39 -15.02
N THR A 117 -11.83 -2.18 -15.54
CA THR A 117 -10.72 -3.13 -15.38
C THR A 117 -10.40 -3.28 -13.89
N GLN A 118 -10.32 -4.54 -13.45
CA GLN A 118 -9.93 -4.90 -12.09
C GLN A 118 -8.41 -5.07 -12.00
N LEU A 119 -7.81 -4.48 -10.98
CA LEU A 119 -6.40 -4.56 -10.64
C LEU A 119 -6.25 -5.52 -9.45
N SER A 120 -5.47 -6.58 -9.59
CA SER A 120 -5.02 -7.42 -8.47
C SER A 120 -3.55 -7.16 -8.23
N ILE A 121 -3.20 -6.81 -6.99
CA ILE A 121 -1.83 -6.50 -6.61
C ILE A 121 -1.56 -7.18 -5.26
N ARG A 122 -0.58 -8.07 -5.28
CA ARG A 122 -0.21 -8.94 -4.16
C ARG A 122 1.27 -8.84 -3.84
N ILE A 123 1.66 -9.15 -2.61
CA ILE A 123 3.07 -9.27 -2.19
C ILE A 123 3.35 -10.66 -1.62
N ASP A 124 4.60 -11.11 -1.72
CA ASP A 124 5.04 -12.33 -1.03
C ASP A 124 4.93 -12.13 0.49
N GLY A 125 4.35 -13.12 1.16
CA GLY A 125 4.48 -13.32 2.58
C GLY A 125 5.67 -14.19 2.92
N THR A 126 6.02 -14.21 4.20
CA THR A 126 7.14 -15.01 4.72
C THR A 126 6.82 -16.50 4.83
N ASP A 127 5.56 -16.87 4.71
CA ASP A 127 5.04 -18.24 4.78
C ASP A 127 4.94 -18.92 3.41
N GLY A 128 5.48 -18.28 2.36
CA GLY A 128 5.43 -18.76 0.98
C GLY A 128 4.09 -18.50 0.27
N ARG A 129 3.13 -17.81 0.92
CA ARG A 129 1.87 -17.39 0.30
C ARG A 129 1.97 -15.96 -0.20
N THR A 130 0.98 -15.53 -0.99
CA THR A 130 0.85 -14.14 -1.41
C THR A 130 -0.34 -13.47 -0.74
N TYR A 131 -0.21 -12.19 -0.42
CA TYR A 131 -1.23 -11.41 0.27
C TYR A 131 -1.61 -10.19 -0.57
N GLU A 132 -2.91 -9.94 -0.71
CA GLU A 132 -3.42 -8.74 -1.39
C GLU A 132 -3.03 -7.49 -0.61
N LEU A 133 -2.71 -6.43 -1.36
CA LEU A 133 -2.55 -5.11 -0.77
C LEU A 133 -3.89 -4.57 -0.27
N SER A 134 -3.83 -3.49 0.52
CA SER A 134 -5.02 -2.83 1.02
C SER A 134 -5.99 -2.50 -0.11
N ASN A 135 -7.25 -2.89 0.08
CA ASN A 135 -8.37 -2.70 -0.86
C ASN A 135 -8.18 -3.37 -2.23
N CYS A 136 -7.19 -4.26 -2.40
CA CYS A 136 -7.07 -5.09 -3.59
C CYS A 136 -7.91 -6.37 -3.47
N PRO A 137 -8.50 -6.85 -4.58
CA PRO A 137 -8.45 -6.26 -5.91
C PRO A 137 -9.31 -5.00 -6.05
N TYR A 138 -8.83 -4.03 -6.84
CA TYR A 138 -9.42 -2.70 -7.00
C TYR A 138 -9.94 -2.49 -8.43
N GLN A 139 -11.16 -2.01 -8.60
CA GLN A 139 -11.63 -1.53 -9.91
C GLN A 139 -11.08 -0.14 -10.19
N LEU A 140 -10.61 0.12 -11.42
CA LEU A 140 -10.04 1.43 -11.78
C LEU A 140 -11.02 2.60 -11.54
N SER A 141 -12.30 2.44 -11.85
CA SER A 141 -13.35 3.43 -11.62
C SER A 141 -13.51 3.79 -10.14
N ARG A 142 -13.37 2.79 -9.26
CA ARG A 142 -13.40 3.01 -7.82
C ARG A 142 -12.10 3.69 -7.36
N LEU A 143 -10.96 3.30 -7.93
CA LEU A 143 -9.66 3.85 -7.59
C LEU A 143 -9.54 5.34 -7.98
N THR A 144 -10.07 5.72 -9.16
CA THR A 144 -10.11 7.12 -9.60
C THR A 144 -11.05 7.95 -8.73
N LYS A 145 -12.19 7.38 -8.33
CA LYS A 145 -13.14 8.02 -7.42
C LYS A 145 -12.55 8.25 -6.03
N ASP A 146 -11.92 7.23 -5.44
CA ASP A 146 -11.37 7.29 -4.08
C ASP A 146 -10.17 8.26 -3.98
N GLN A 147 -9.55 8.62 -5.11
CA GLN A 147 -8.48 9.62 -5.22
C GLN A 147 -8.95 11.00 -5.68
N GLU A 148 -10.26 11.16 -5.93
CA GLU A 148 -10.86 12.40 -6.44
C GLU A 148 -10.24 12.89 -7.77
N LEU A 149 -9.69 11.98 -8.58
CA LEU A 149 -9.03 12.31 -9.86
C LEU A 149 -10.01 12.83 -10.92
N GLU A 150 -11.32 12.62 -10.73
CA GLU A 150 -12.38 13.08 -11.63
C GLU A 150 -12.88 14.50 -11.28
N SER A 151 -12.31 15.16 -10.27
CA SER A 151 -12.70 16.52 -9.88
C SER A 151 -12.34 17.53 -10.97
N PRO A 152 -13.26 18.43 -11.38
CA PRO A 152 -13.04 19.40 -12.47
C PRO A 152 -11.93 20.42 -12.19
N PHE A 153 -11.44 20.50 -10.95
CA PHE A 153 -10.35 21.40 -10.55
C PHE A 153 -8.99 20.69 -10.41
N GLY A 154 -8.90 19.41 -10.80
CA GLY A 154 -7.70 18.58 -10.64
C GLY A 154 -7.46 18.17 -9.18
N SER A 155 -6.85 17.00 -8.97
CA SER A 155 -6.47 16.56 -7.63
C SER A 155 -5.47 17.54 -7.01
N TYR A 156 -5.77 18.01 -5.79
CA TYR A 156 -4.90 18.85 -4.95
C TYR A 156 -3.50 18.27 -4.68
N ARG A 157 -3.22 17.02 -5.07
CA ARG A 157 -1.97 16.30 -4.75
C ARG A 157 -0.86 16.38 -5.80
N ASN A 158 -1.15 16.83 -7.02
CA ASN A 158 -0.16 16.90 -8.11
C ASN A 158 0.43 18.30 -8.36
N GLN A 159 0.30 19.25 -7.42
CA GLN A 159 1.13 20.46 -7.44
C GLN A 159 2.36 20.26 -6.56
N GLY A 160 3.53 20.39 -7.18
CA GLY A 160 4.82 20.23 -6.54
C GLY A 160 5.03 21.14 -5.33
N ILE A 161 5.97 20.69 -4.50
CA ILE A 161 6.74 21.41 -3.48
C ILE A 161 6.65 22.94 -3.66
N GLY A 162 5.93 23.63 -2.77
CA GLY A 162 5.89 25.09 -2.76
C GLY A 162 4.83 25.71 -1.86
N VAL A 163 5.25 26.06 -0.64
CA VAL A 163 4.68 27.12 0.23
C VAL A 163 3.33 26.81 0.90
N GLY A 164 3.34 26.90 2.23
CA GLY A 164 2.28 26.41 3.10
C GLY A 164 0.97 27.19 3.05
N ARG A 165 -0.10 26.51 3.48
CA ARG A 165 -1.04 26.95 4.53
C ARG A 165 -2.14 25.91 4.72
N GLY A 166 -2.56 25.72 5.97
CA GLY A 166 -3.84 25.10 6.31
C GLY A 166 -3.73 23.80 7.09
N ILE A 167 -3.24 23.87 8.33
CA ILE A 167 -3.47 22.82 9.32
C ILE A 167 -4.98 22.79 9.59
N LYS A 168 -5.69 21.84 8.99
CA LYS A 168 -6.87 21.24 9.60
C LYS A 168 -6.38 19.98 10.28
N THR A 169 -6.29 20.03 11.61
CA THR A 169 -6.07 18.88 12.47
C THR A 169 -7.25 17.93 12.31
N ASP A 170 -7.16 17.01 11.34
CA ASP A 170 -8.08 15.89 11.22
C ASP A 170 -7.78 14.89 12.34
N HIS A 171 -8.69 14.78 13.30
CA HIS A 171 -8.66 13.77 14.35
C HIS A 171 -8.45 12.34 13.80
N SER A 172 -8.92 12.08 12.58
CA SER A 172 -8.73 10.82 11.85
C SER A 172 -7.26 10.50 11.55
N ALA A 173 -6.43 11.52 11.26
CA ALA A 173 -5.01 11.33 10.98
C ALA A 173 -4.19 11.03 12.25
N LEU A 174 -4.63 11.54 13.40
CA LEU A 174 -4.01 11.26 14.70
C LEU A 174 -4.37 9.85 15.19
N VAL A 175 -5.61 9.41 15.00
CA VAL A 175 -6.06 8.04 15.32
C VAL A 175 -5.31 7.01 14.47
N LEU A 176 -5.22 7.24 13.15
CA LEU A 176 -4.47 6.35 12.26
C LEU A 176 -2.99 6.25 12.62
N ARG A 177 -2.36 7.35 13.06
CA ARG A 177 -0.97 7.32 13.54
C ARG A 177 -0.83 6.48 14.81
N SER A 178 -1.73 6.65 15.77
CA SER A 178 -1.71 5.88 17.02
C SER A 178 -1.93 4.37 16.79
N GLU A 179 -2.84 3.99 15.87
CA GLU A 179 -3.11 2.59 15.55
C GLU A 179 -1.94 1.93 14.80
N ILE A 180 -1.27 2.68 13.90
CA ILE A 180 -0.07 2.23 13.20
C ILE A 180 1.10 2.05 14.17
N GLU A 181 1.29 2.97 15.12
CA GLU A 181 2.33 2.85 16.14
C GLU A 181 2.11 1.64 17.06
N GLN A 182 0.87 1.40 17.49
CA GLN A 182 0.50 0.21 18.26
C GLN A 182 0.71 -1.09 17.47
N LEU A 183 0.36 -1.10 16.18
CA LEU A 183 0.63 -2.23 15.29
C LEU A 183 2.14 -2.49 15.15
N LEU A 184 2.95 -1.44 15.00
CA LEU A 184 4.41 -1.56 14.93
C LEU A 184 5.00 -2.10 16.24
N GLU A 185 4.46 -1.71 17.39
CA GLU A 185 4.89 -2.20 18.69
C GLU A 185 4.58 -3.69 18.87
N VAL A 186 3.36 -4.13 18.54
CA VAL A 186 2.97 -5.55 18.55
C VAL A 186 3.86 -6.35 17.58
N MET A 187 4.18 -5.79 16.42
CA MET A 187 4.99 -6.48 15.42
C MET A 187 6.45 -6.62 15.85
N ARG A 188 7.00 -5.75 16.70
CA ARG A 188 8.36 -5.92 17.26
C ARG A 188 8.51 -7.20 18.08
N PHE A 189 7.45 -7.67 18.75
CA PHE A 189 7.48 -8.89 19.56
C PHE A 189 7.34 -10.19 18.77
N ILE A 190 6.96 -10.09 17.49
CA ILE A 190 6.78 -11.26 16.59
C ILE A 190 8.06 -11.53 15.78
N ILE A 191 9.02 -10.62 15.83
CA ILE A 191 10.26 -10.63 15.06
C ILE A 191 11.38 -11.31 15.85
#